data_AF-A0A392M9M8-F1
#
_entry.id   AF-A0A392M9M8-F1
#
_cell.length_a   1.000
_cell.length_b   1.000
_cell.length_c   1.000
_cell.angle_alpha   90.00
_cell.angle_beta   90.00
_cell.angle_gamma   90.00
#
_symmetry.space_group_name_H-M   'P 1'
#
loop_
_entity.id
_entity.type
_entity.pdbx_description
1 polymer ?
#
loop_
_entity_poly.entity_id
_entity_poly.type
_entity_poly.pdbx_seq_one_letter_code
_entity_poly.pdbx_strand_id
1 'polypeptide(L)'
;MILMYIFESYLDLRQHAALKLPTLPKSLEGVISQEKFEKSRAYSLDKSHFHFVHAFVTIMTDATILYFRVLPWFWKKSEGLVTLAGLNAENEILHTLAFLAGLMIWSQFWA
;
A
#
# COMPACT_ATOMS: atom_id res chain seq x y z
N MET A 1 -11.92 2.96 -4.64
CA MET A 1 -10.47 3.16 -4.85
C MET A 1 -10.17 4.57 -5.31
N ILE A 2 -10.64 5.02 -6.48
CA ILE A 2 -10.29 6.36 -7.01
C ILE A 2 -10.81 7.52 -6.14
N LEU A 3 -12.10 7.52 -5.75
CA LEU A 3 -12.66 8.59 -4.91
C LEU A 3 -11.98 8.68 -3.53
N MET A 4 -11.69 7.53 -2.94
CA MET A 4 -10.97 7.44 -1.66
C MET A 4 -9.55 8.00 -1.80
N TYR A 5 -8.83 7.59 -2.85
CA TYR A 5 -7.49 8.08 -3.15
C TYR A 5 -7.45 9.61 -3.32
N ILE A 6 -8.43 10.19 -4.01
CA ILE A 6 -8.53 11.66 -4.17
C ILE A 6 -8.73 12.33 -2.81
N PHE A 7 -9.62 11.78 -1.98
CA PHE A 7 -9.90 12.33 -0.65
C PHE A 7 -8.70 12.24 0.29
N GLU A 8 -8.04 11.08 0.35
CA GLU A 8 -6.83 10.86 1.16
C GLU A 8 -5.68 11.76 0.69
N SER A 9 -5.42 11.80 -0.63
CA SER A 9 -4.40 12.69 -1.20
C SER A 9 -4.66 14.16 -0.85
N TYR A 10 -5.93 14.58 -0.84
CA TYR A 10 -6.30 15.93 -0.40
C TYR A 10 -5.95 16.19 1.07
N LEU A 11 -6.23 15.23 1.97
CA LEU A 11 -5.87 15.35 3.38
C LEU A 11 -4.34 15.36 3.57
N ASP A 12 -3.62 14.49 2.86
CA ASP A 12 -2.17 14.41 2.92
C ASP A 12 -1.51 15.69 2.42
N LEU A 13 -2.05 16.32 1.37
CA LEU A 13 -1.56 17.62 0.88
C LEU A 13 -1.68 18.71 1.96
N ARG A 14 -2.79 18.71 2.71
CA ARG A 14 -2.98 19.64 3.83
C ARG A 14 -2.00 19.37 4.96
N GLN A 15 -1.78 18.10 5.28
CA GLN A 15 -0.80 17.71 6.30
C GLN A 15 0.64 18.06 5.88
N HIS A 16 0.99 17.83 4.61
CA HIS A 16 2.27 18.19 4.05
C HIS A 16 2.51 19.71 4.09
N ALA A 17 1.49 20.52 3.80
CA ALA A 17 1.56 21.98 3.95
C ALA A 17 1.78 22.39 5.41
N ALA A 18 1.10 21.75 6.36
CA ALA A 18 1.30 22.01 7.79
C ALA A 18 2.71 21.65 8.28
N LEU A 19 3.29 20.55 7.78
CA LEU A 19 4.67 20.14 8.11
C LEU A 19 5.75 21.10 7.60
N LYS A 20 5.45 21.95 6.60
CA LYS A 20 6.38 22.99 6.12
C LYS A 20 6.49 24.18 7.07
N LEU A 21 5.54 24.35 7.99
CA LEU A 21 5.57 25.45 8.95
C LEU A 21 6.73 25.24 9.94
N PRO A 22 7.67 26.19 10.07
CA PRO A 22 8.83 26.01 10.93
C PRO A 22 8.57 26.32 12.41
N THR A 23 7.34 26.70 12.75
CA THR A 23 6.97 27.15 14.09
C THR A 23 6.63 25.99 15.00
N LEU A 24 7.32 25.92 16.15
CA LEU A 24 6.96 25.00 17.22
C LEU A 24 5.61 25.42 17.83
N PRO A 25 4.68 24.50 18.13
CA PRO A 25 3.49 24.81 18.90
C PRO A 25 3.87 25.31 20.31
N LYS A 26 3.22 26.38 20.78
CA LYS A 26 3.48 26.98 22.11
C LYS A 26 3.40 25.99 23.27
N SER A 27 2.59 24.94 23.14
CA SER A 27 2.45 23.87 24.13
C SER A 27 3.67 22.94 24.23
N LEU A 28 4.56 22.95 23.24
CA LEU A 28 5.76 22.11 23.17
C LEU A 28 7.04 22.90 23.41
N GLU A 29 6.95 24.22 23.53
CA GLU A 29 8.06 25.10 23.91
C GLU A 29 8.58 24.69 25.29
N GLY A 30 9.88 24.40 25.39
CA GLY A 30 10.54 23.94 26.62
C GLY A 30 10.47 22.44 26.89
N VAL A 31 9.62 21.68 26.18
CA VAL A 31 9.56 20.19 26.27
C VAL A 31 10.48 19.54 25.24
N ILE A 32 10.57 20.13 24.06
CA ILE A 32 11.38 19.62 22.94
C ILE A 32 12.38 20.70 22.52
N SER A 33 13.63 20.32 22.29
CA SER A 33 14.63 21.22 21.74
C SER A 33 14.34 21.52 20.27
N GLN A 34 14.65 22.74 19.83
CA GLN A 34 14.46 23.16 18.44
C GLN A 34 15.13 22.21 17.44
N GLU A 35 16.33 21.72 17.77
CA GLU A 35 17.07 20.76 16.94
C GLU A 35 16.31 19.43 16.74
N LYS A 36 15.71 18.88 17.80
CA LYS A 36 14.91 17.64 17.71
C LYS A 36 13.63 17.85 16.90
N PHE A 37 13.00 19.01 17.03
CA PHE A 37 11.85 19.37 16.23
C PHE A 37 12.20 19.44 14.74
N GLU A 38 13.28 20.14 14.38
CA GLU A 38 13.72 20.27 12.98
C GLU A 38 14.08 18.94 12.34
N LYS A 39 14.81 18.08 13.06
CA LYS A 39 15.11 16.71 12.60
C LYS A 39 13.84 15.88 12.38
N SER A 40 12.89 15.93 13.31
CA SER A 40 11.62 15.20 13.20
C SER A 40 10.75 15.73 12.06
N ARG A 41 10.75 17.05 11.83
CA ARG A 41 10.05 17.71 10.73
C ARG A 41 10.63 17.31 9.38
N ALA A 42 11.96 17.36 9.23
CA ALA A 42 12.64 16.93 8.02
C ALA A 42 12.29 15.46 7.67
N TYR A 43 12.39 14.56 8.65
CA TYR A 43 11.99 13.16 8.47
C TYR A 43 10.52 13.00 8.07
N SER A 44 9.63 13.79 8.68
CA SER A 44 8.19 13.74 8.37
C SER A 44 7.88 14.27 6.96
N LEU A 45 8.63 15.25 6.47
CA LEU A 45 8.53 15.73 5.09
C LEU A 45 9.00 14.67 4.09
N ASP A 46 10.14 14.04 4.35
CA ASP A 46 10.66 12.95 3.51
C ASP A 46 9.69 11.77 3.46
N LYS A 47 9.15 11.39 4.63
CA LYS A 47 8.12 10.34 4.73
C LYS A 47 6.85 10.72 3.95
N SER A 48 6.44 11.97 4.01
CA SER A 48 5.27 12.47 3.25
C SER A 48 5.52 12.40 1.74
N HIS A 49 6.71 12.78 1.27
CA HIS A 49 7.07 12.64 -0.16
C HIS A 49 7.03 11.18 -0.61
N PHE A 50 7.62 10.26 0.16
CA PHE A 50 7.55 8.84 -0.13
C PHE A 50 6.11 8.33 -0.13
N HIS A 51 5.29 8.76 0.83
CA HIS A 51 3.89 8.36 0.93
C HIS A 51 3.09 8.74 -0.32
N PHE A 52 3.25 9.95 -0.86
CA PHE A 52 2.57 10.35 -2.10
C PHE A 52 2.92 9.47 -3.29
N VAL A 53 4.22 9.15 -3.47
CA VAL A 53 4.67 8.28 -4.56
C VAL A 53 4.14 6.87 -4.37
N HIS A 54 4.24 6.34 -3.15
CA HIS A 54 3.72 5.03 -2.79
C HIS A 54 2.22 4.92 -3.08
N ALA A 55 1.41 5.85 -2.57
CA ALA A 55 -0.03 5.87 -2.78
C ALA A 55 -0.41 5.92 -4.26
N PHE A 56 0.32 6.70 -5.07
CA PHE A 56 0.12 6.76 -6.52
C PHE A 56 0.43 5.42 -7.21
N VAL A 57 1.54 4.77 -6.87
CA VAL A 57 1.90 3.46 -7.43
C VAL A 57 0.87 2.41 -7.01
N THR A 58 0.38 2.44 -5.77
CA THR A 58 -0.66 1.54 -5.28
C THR A 58 -1.95 1.66 -6.10
N ILE A 59 -2.49 2.87 -6.27
CA ILE A 59 -3.75 3.03 -7.03
C ILE A 59 -3.60 2.63 -8.50
N MET A 60 -2.45 2.89 -9.12
CA MET A 60 -2.14 2.45 -10.48
C MET A 60 -2.06 0.93 -10.59
N THR A 61 -1.46 0.29 -9.59
CA THR A 61 -1.35 -1.17 -9.51
C THR A 61 -2.73 -1.80 -9.35
N ASP A 62 -3.54 -1.31 -8.41
CA ASP A 62 -4.91 -1.78 -8.19
C ASP A 62 -5.77 -1.62 -9.45
N ALA A 63 -5.68 -0.46 -10.10
CA ALA A 63 -6.37 -0.21 -11.37
C ALA A 63 -5.93 -1.19 -12.45
N THR A 64 -4.63 -1.49 -12.55
CA THR A 64 -4.06 -2.45 -13.52
C THR A 64 -4.54 -3.87 -13.23
N ILE A 65 -4.50 -4.32 -11.96
CA ILE A 65 -4.96 -5.64 -11.52
C ILE A 65 -6.43 -5.85 -11.91
N LEU A 66 -7.27 -4.83 -11.68
CA LEU A 66 -8.69 -4.89 -12.01
C LEU A 66 -8.93 -4.82 -13.52
N TYR A 67 -8.27 -3.90 -14.22
CA TYR A 67 -8.44 -3.69 -15.66
C TYR A 67 -8.06 -4.94 -16.46
N PHE A 68 -6.90 -5.55 -16.16
CA PHE A 68 -6.43 -6.76 -16.84
C PHE A 68 -7.04 -8.05 -16.26
N ARG A 69 -7.92 -7.96 -15.26
CA ARG A 69 -8.55 -9.11 -14.60
C ARG A 69 -7.51 -10.13 -14.13
N VAL A 70 -6.44 -9.63 -13.50
CA VAL A 70 -5.32 -10.45 -13.02
C VAL A 70 -5.81 -11.49 -12.00
N LEU A 71 -6.77 -11.13 -11.13
CA LEU A 71 -7.33 -12.07 -10.14
C LEU A 71 -8.04 -13.28 -10.80
N PRO A 72 -9.02 -13.12 -11.72
CA PRO A 72 -9.58 -14.24 -12.47
C PRO A 72 -8.55 -15.06 -13.27
N TRP A 73 -7.54 -14.40 -13.84
CA TRP A 73 -6.47 -15.09 -14.55
C TRP A 73 -5.63 -15.94 -13.59
N PHE A 74 -5.31 -15.40 -12.42
CA PHE A 74 -4.54 -16.08 -11.38
C PHE A 74 -5.31 -17.27 -10.80
N TRP A 75 -6.63 -17.13 -10.63
CA TRP A 75 -7.53 -18.23 -10.29
C TRP A 75 -7.46 -19.37 -11.31
N LYS A 76 -7.52 -19.09 -12.62
CA LYS A 76 -7.35 -20.16 -13.62
C LYS A 76 -5.99 -20.85 -13.54
N LYS A 77 -4.95 -20.14 -13.08
CA LYS A 77 -3.61 -20.70 -12.91
C LYS A 77 -3.46 -21.55 -11.65
N SER A 78 -4.23 -21.32 -10.59
CA SER A 78 -4.20 -22.17 -9.39
C SER A 78 -4.63 -23.61 -9.67
N GLU A 79 -5.47 -23.85 -10.69
CA GLU A 79 -5.80 -25.19 -11.15
C GLU A 79 -4.55 -25.98 -11.59
N GLY A 80 -3.63 -25.29 -12.28
CA GLY A 80 -2.35 -25.85 -12.70
C GLY A 80 -1.48 -26.27 -11.51
N LEU A 81 -1.50 -25.51 -10.41
CA LEU A 81 -0.73 -25.86 -9.20
C LEU A 81 -1.31 -27.09 -8.50
N VAL A 82 -2.64 -27.20 -8.43
CA VAL A 82 -3.32 -28.36 -7.82
C VAL A 82 -3.08 -29.63 -8.63
N THR A 83 -3.20 -29.55 -9.96
CA THR A 83 -2.92 -30.68 -10.86
C THR A 83 -1.45 -31.10 -10.85
N LEU A 84 -0.51 -30.14 -10.80
CA LEU A 84 0.93 -30.44 -10.65
C LEU A 84 1.26 -31.15 -9.33
N ALA A 85 0.53 -30.84 -8.26
CA ALA A 85 0.64 -31.54 -6.98
C ALA A 85 -0.01 -32.93 -6.97
N GLY A 86 -0.61 -33.38 -8.09
CA GLY A 86 -1.31 -34.66 -8.20
C GLY A 86 -2.65 -34.69 -7.47
N LEU A 87 -3.21 -33.53 -7.12
CA LEU A 87 -4.44 -33.39 -6.37
C LEU A 87 -5.64 -33.16 -7.31
N ASN A 88 -6.84 -33.52 -6.84
CA ASN A 88 -8.06 -33.31 -7.62
C ASN A 88 -8.38 -31.81 -7.73
N ALA A 89 -8.25 -31.27 -8.94
CA ALA A 89 -8.52 -29.88 -9.26
C ALA A 89 -10.02 -29.51 -9.25
N GLU A 90 -10.93 -30.49 -9.32
CA GLU A 90 -12.37 -30.26 -9.17
C GLU A 90 -12.76 -30.00 -7.71
N ASN A 91 -11.87 -30.26 -6.75
CA ASN A 91 -12.10 -29.88 -5.36
C ASN A 91 -11.84 -28.38 -5.18
N GLU A 92 -12.91 -27.59 -5.12
CA GLU A 92 -12.86 -26.13 -4.96
C GLU A 92 -12.09 -25.67 -3.72
N ILE A 93 -12.04 -26.49 -2.65
CA ILE A 93 -11.27 -26.16 -1.43
C ILE A 93 -9.78 -26.17 -1.74
N LEU A 94 -9.29 -27.22 -2.41
CA LEU A 94 -7.87 -27.34 -2.78
C LEU A 94 -7.47 -26.26 -3.79
N HIS A 95 -8.37 -25.94 -4.72
CA HIS A 95 -8.20 -24.84 -5.65
C HIS A 95 -8.05 -23.49 -4.94
N THR A 96 -8.94 -23.21 -3.97
CA THR A 96 -8.91 -21.98 -3.17
C THR A 96 -7.63 -21.90 -2.33
N LEU A 97 -7.18 -23.00 -1.72
CA LEU A 97 -5.93 -23.03 -0.96
C LEU A 97 -4.71 -22.74 -1.84
N ALA A 98 -4.64 -23.33 -3.05
CA ALA A 98 -3.57 -23.05 -3.99
C ALA A 98 -3.58 -21.59 -4.47
N PHE A 99 -4.78 -21.05 -4.73
CA PHE A 99 -4.96 -19.64 -5.07
C PHE A 99 -4.46 -18.71 -3.95
N LEU A 100 -4.87 -18.96 -2.69
CA LEU A 100 -4.45 -18.16 -1.54
C LEU A 100 -2.95 -18.25 -1.27
N ALA A 101 -2.37 -19.45 -1.36
CA ALA A 101 -0.92 -19.63 -1.23
C ALA A 101 -0.16 -18.85 -2.30
N GLY A 102 -0.63 -18.89 -3.55
CA GLY A 102 -0.08 -18.09 -4.64
C GLY A 102 -0.21 -16.59 -4.39
N LEU A 103 -1.35 -16.13 -3.89
CA LEU A 103 -1.57 -14.72 -3.56
C LEU A 103 -0.69 -14.25 -2.39
N MET A 104 -0.47 -15.09 -1.38
CA MET A 104 0.42 -14.78 -0.25
C MET A 104 1.88 -14.65 -0.69
N ILE A 105 2.33 -15.50 -1.60
CA ILE A 105 3.68 -15.39 -2.18
C ILE A 105 3.76 -14.12 -3.03
N TRP A 106 2.77 -13.89 -3.90
CA TRP A 106 2.69 -12.70 -4.74
C TRP A 106 2.74 -11.42 -3.90
N SER A 107 2.04 -11.37 -2.77
CA SER A 107 2.01 -10.19 -1.90
C SER A 107 3.37 -9.86 -1.28
N GLN A 108 4.26 -10.83 -1.03
CA GLN A 108 5.60 -10.52 -0.49
C GLN A 108 6.47 -9.72 -1.47
N PHE A 109 6.20 -9.84 -2.78
CA PHE A 109 6.93 -9.11 -3.81
C PHE A 109 6.29 -7.76 -4.14
N TRP A 110 5.03 -7.56 -3.75
CA TRP A 110 4.20 -6.42 -4.16
C TRP A 110 3.67 -5.56 -3.01
N ALA A 111 3.80 -6.00 -1.74
CA ALA A 111 3.41 -5.28 -0.54
C ALA A 111 4.57 -4.50 0.10
#